data_AF-A0A8T5T3E2-F1
#
_entry.id   AF-A0A8T5T3E2-F1
#
_cell.length_a   1.000
_cell.length_b   1.000
_cell.length_c   1.000
_cell.angle_alpha   90.00
_cell.angle_beta   90.00
_cell.angle_gamma   90.00
#
_symmetry.space_group_name_H-M   'P 1'
#
loop_
_entity.id
_entity.type
_entity.pdbx_description
1 polymer ?
#
loop_
_entity_poly.entity_id
_entity_poly.type
_entity_poly.pdbx_seq_one_letter_code
_entity_poly.pdbx_strand_id
1 'polypeptide(L)'
;MSRYATLLLLLKHMGFVNGRVQFQKLLFLLEKNYHINTGYDFIPFKFGPFCQVIQEDIQHLDDYGYIEHEEVEKAGGEILHRYQITDHGEQYLLENDFGDIYDQIIQDICYDFKNYSLRQLVEYVYENYPEYTVHSQIKEQFLHPKPKQEDFTSADTLLNRKPIVTPSFVKWLDEEIKDTTYRMEVSTVPTEQRADEMNVDEIVIDMLDIAYEDIATKAQEISTQIMLDNYSESGDINNKMYFILDILENLLTSVQEKDIIGVYTEFANTKTNIQMLDELIALHKTSLKSELVRFLFEFIEDISFFLDSIDRIISL
;
A
#
# COMPACT_ATOMS: atom_id res chain seq x y z
N MET A 1 0.29 30.64 4.99
CA MET A 1 -0.89 29.94 5.56
C MET A 1 -0.81 29.97 7.08
N SER A 2 -1.93 30.03 7.80
CA SER A 2 -1.92 29.94 9.27
C SER A 2 -1.71 28.49 9.71
N ARG A 3 -0.88 28.26 10.74
CA ARG A 3 -0.60 26.92 11.29
C ARG A 3 -1.88 26.20 11.76
N TYR A 4 -2.82 26.97 12.30
CA TYR A 4 -4.14 26.47 12.70
C TYR A 4 -4.99 26.05 11.51
N ALA A 5 -4.99 26.83 10.42
CA ALA A 5 -5.72 26.46 9.21
C ALA A 5 -5.17 25.16 8.60
N THR A 6 -3.84 24.96 8.61
CA THR A 6 -3.22 23.71 8.15
C THR A 6 -3.68 22.50 8.96
N LEU A 7 -3.72 22.60 10.30
CA LEU A 7 -4.21 21.52 11.17
C LEU A 7 -5.70 21.20 10.94
N LEU A 8 -6.53 22.23 10.77
CA LEU A 8 -7.96 22.05 10.54
C LEU A 8 -8.24 21.44 9.16
N LEU A 9 -7.55 21.88 8.11
CA LEU A 9 -7.67 21.29 6.77
C LEU A 9 -7.19 19.83 6.75
N LEU A 10 -6.11 19.53 7.47
CA LEU A 10 -5.63 18.15 7.63
C LEU A 10 -6.71 17.26 8.26
N LEU A 11 -7.35 17.72 9.33
CA LEU A 11 -8.41 16.99 10.00
C LEU A 11 -9.66 16.83 9.13
N LYS A 12 -10.05 17.88 8.39
CA LYS A 12 -11.17 17.85 7.46
C LYS A 12 -10.99 16.75 6.40
N HIS A 13 -9.81 16.65 5.78
CA HIS A 13 -9.57 15.68 4.71
C HIS A 13 -9.28 14.26 5.21
N MET A 14 -8.62 14.12 6.37
CA MET A 14 -8.42 12.81 7.00
C MET A 14 -9.71 12.25 7.62
N GLY A 15 -10.66 13.11 7.97
CA GLY A 15 -11.84 12.80 8.79
C GLY A 15 -11.48 12.66 10.28
N PHE A 16 -10.38 11.99 10.60
CA PHE A 16 -9.82 11.95 11.95
C PHE A 16 -8.31 11.64 11.95
N VAL A 17 -7.63 12.03 13.03
CA VAL A 17 -6.22 11.68 13.27
C VAL A 17 -6.08 10.99 14.62
N ASN A 18 -5.41 9.84 14.62
CA ASN A 18 -5.18 9.01 15.78
C ASN A 18 -3.82 9.33 16.40
N GLY A 19 -3.86 10.11 17.46
CA GLY A 19 -2.72 10.38 18.32
C GLY A 19 -1.79 11.47 17.77
N ARG A 20 -1.10 12.09 18.72
CA ARG A 20 -0.20 13.22 18.47
C ARG A 20 1.01 12.87 17.60
N VAL A 21 1.44 11.61 17.55
CA VAL A 21 2.55 11.18 16.68
C VAL A 21 2.14 11.21 15.21
N GLN A 22 0.90 10.86 14.88
CA GLN A 22 0.41 10.87 13.50
C GLN A 22 0.40 12.31 12.94
N PHE A 23 -0.06 13.30 13.72
CA PHE A 23 0.05 14.72 13.35
C PHE A 23 1.49 15.14 13.02
N GLN A 24 2.45 14.72 13.85
CA GLN A 24 3.87 15.04 13.64
C GLN A 24 4.39 14.47 12.32
N LYS A 25 3.96 13.27 11.93
CA LYS A 25 4.36 12.65 10.65
C LYS A 25 3.68 13.31 9.46
N LEU A 26 2.37 13.53 9.52
CA LEU A 26 1.62 14.13 8.42
C LEU A 26 2.09 15.56 8.13
N LEU A 27 2.27 16.40 9.15
CA LEU A 27 2.77 17.77 8.96
C LEU A 27 4.23 17.81 8.48
N PHE A 28 5.07 16.88 8.95
CA PHE A 28 6.43 16.75 8.45
C PHE A 28 6.47 16.37 6.97
N LEU A 29 5.67 15.37 6.58
CA LEU A 29 5.59 14.91 5.20
C LEU A 29 4.97 15.97 4.27
N LEU A 30 4.04 16.79 4.77
CA LEU A 30 3.50 17.94 4.03
C LEU A 30 4.61 18.93 3.66
N GLU A 31 5.52 19.21 4.59
CA GLU A 31 6.66 20.08 4.34
C GLU A 31 7.71 19.45 3.41
N LYS A 32 7.99 18.15 3.57
CA LYS A 32 9.06 17.48 2.83
C LYS A 32 8.67 17.00 1.42
N ASN A 33 7.49 16.41 1.24
CA ASN A 33 7.05 15.85 -0.04
C ASN A 33 6.50 16.93 -0.99
N TYR A 34 5.83 17.95 -0.43
CA TYR A 34 5.13 18.97 -1.22
C TYR A 34 5.78 20.35 -1.13
N HIS A 35 6.91 20.47 -0.42
CA HIS A 35 7.69 21.70 -0.30
C HIS A 35 6.89 22.91 0.21
N ILE A 36 5.85 22.68 1.03
CA ILE A 36 5.07 23.74 1.67
C ILE A 36 5.73 24.17 2.97
N ASN A 37 5.90 25.48 3.15
CA ASN A 37 6.29 26.02 4.45
C ASN A 37 5.10 25.99 5.43
N THR A 38 5.14 25.06 6.37
CA THR A 38 4.11 24.89 7.41
C THR A 38 4.33 25.82 8.61
N GLY A 39 5.51 26.42 8.74
CA GLY A 39 5.89 27.24 9.91
C GLY A 39 6.21 26.41 11.16
N TYR A 40 6.46 25.11 11.02
CA TYR A 40 6.88 24.21 12.10
C TYR A 40 8.34 23.79 11.93
N ASP A 41 9.13 23.92 13.01
CA ASP A 41 10.53 23.52 13.00
C ASP A 41 10.69 22.09 13.52
N PHE A 42 10.97 21.14 12.62
CA PHE A 42 11.13 19.72 12.96
C PHE A 42 12.57 19.36 13.33
N ILE A 43 12.72 18.59 14.42
CA ILE A 43 14.00 18.03 14.88
C ILE A 43 13.94 16.49 14.97
N PRO A 44 15.08 15.79 14.80
CA PRO A 44 15.17 14.35 15.09
C PRO A 44 14.86 14.03 16.55
N PHE A 45 14.02 13.03 16.82
CA PHE A 45 13.62 12.66 18.18
C PHE A 45 13.24 11.18 18.32
N LYS A 46 12.64 10.80 19.47
CA LYS A 46 12.36 9.41 19.89
C LYS A 46 11.62 8.55 18.88
N PHE A 47 10.75 9.16 18.07
CA PHE A 47 9.94 8.48 17.07
C PHE A 47 10.17 9.04 15.67
N GLY A 48 11.32 9.66 15.41
CA GLY A 48 11.60 10.39 14.17
C GLY A 48 11.37 11.90 14.31
N PRO A 49 10.94 12.62 13.26
CA PRO A 49 10.73 14.06 13.30
C PRO A 49 9.68 14.47 14.32
N PHE A 50 9.97 15.57 15.02
CA PHE A 50 9.17 16.12 16.10
C PHE A 50 9.26 17.65 16.12
N CYS A 51 8.14 18.31 16.39
CA CYS A 51 8.02 19.72 16.66
C CYS A 51 7.09 19.93 17.86
N GLN A 52 7.59 20.57 18.91
CA GLN A 52 6.81 20.84 20.13
C GLN A 52 5.60 21.74 19.86
N VAL A 53 5.76 22.72 18.96
CA VAL A 53 4.73 23.72 18.65
C VAL A 53 3.45 23.09 18.10
N ILE A 54 3.54 21.98 17.37
CA ILE A 54 2.36 21.24 16.90
C ILE A 54 1.51 20.75 18.08
N GLN A 55 2.14 20.34 19.20
CA GLN A 55 1.41 19.90 20.39
C GLN A 55 0.63 21.05 21.03
N GLU A 56 1.25 22.23 21.04
CA GLU A 56 0.65 23.45 21.57
C GLU A 56 -0.50 23.90 20.67
N ASP A 57 -0.31 23.88 19.36
CA ASP A 57 -1.33 24.30 18.40
C ASP A 57 -2.54 23.34 18.38
N ILE A 58 -2.34 22.02 18.49
CA ILE A 58 -3.43 21.05 18.66
C ILE A 58 -4.19 21.34 19.96
N GLN A 59 -3.47 21.58 21.06
CA GLN A 59 -4.10 21.89 22.35
C GLN A 59 -4.91 23.18 22.27
N HIS A 60 -4.40 24.22 21.62
CA HIS A 60 -5.15 25.46 21.43
C HIS A 60 -6.43 25.23 20.61
N LEU A 61 -6.34 24.48 19.51
CA LEU A 61 -7.53 24.19 18.69
C LEU A 61 -8.60 23.44 19.47
N ASP A 62 -8.19 22.52 20.35
CA ASP A 62 -9.07 21.77 21.24
C ASP A 62 -9.69 22.70 22.31
N ASP A 63 -8.86 23.49 22.99
CA ASP A 63 -9.29 24.45 24.02
C ASP A 63 -10.28 25.51 23.48
N TYR A 64 -10.11 25.93 22.23
CA TYR A 64 -11.00 26.88 21.55
C TYR A 64 -12.19 26.21 20.85
N GLY A 65 -12.31 24.88 20.92
CA GLY A 65 -13.44 24.13 20.37
C GLY A 65 -13.50 24.13 18.84
N TYR A 66 -12.35 24.24 18.17
CA TYR A 66 -12.28 24.03 16.71
C TYR A 66 -12.12 22.54 16.36
N ILE A 67 -11.53 21.77 17.25
CA ILE A 67 -11.40 20.30 17.13
C ILE A 67 -11.97 19.64 18.38
N GLU A 68 -12.32 18.37 18.27
CA GLU A 68 -12.71 17.52 19.39
C GLU A 68 -11.67 16.42 19.61
N HIS A 69 -11.40 16.11 20.88
CA HIS A 69 -10.53 15.02 21.31
C HIS A 69 -11.37 13.94 22.02
N GLU A 70 -11.36 12.72 21.48
CA GLU A 70 -11.98 11.54 22.10
C GLU A 70 -10.93 10.47 22.49
N GLU A 71 -11.22 9.74 23.56
CA GLU A 71 -10.47 8.53 23.95
C GLU A 71 -11.26 7.30 23.54
N VAL A 72 -10.72 6.52 22.61
CA VAL A 72 -11.35 5.33 22.02
C VAL A 72 -10.64 4.08 22.54
N GLU A 73 -11.38 3.21 23.22
CA GLU A 73 -10.85 1.92 23.68
C GLU A 73 -10.77 0.93 22.51
N LYS A 74 -9.58 0.37 22.27
CA LYS A 74 -9.37 -0.70 21.28
C LYS A 74 -9.62 -2.07 21.88
N ALA A 75 -9.88 -3.04 20.99
CA ALA A 75 -9.84 -4.46 21.35
C ALA A 75 -8.47 -4.81 21.96
N GLY A 76 -8.46 -5.10 23.27
CA GLY A 76 -7.23 -5.30 24.06
C GLY A 76 -6.99 -4.27 25.17
N GLY A 77 -7.86 -3.28 25.34
CA GLY A 77 -7.80 -2.31 26.45
C GLY A 77 -6.81 -1.16 26.26
N GLU A 78 -6.25 -1.01 25.05
CA GLU A 78 -5.41 0.13 24.69
C GLU A 78 -6.30 1.36 24.40
N ILE A 79 -5.97 2.50 25.00
CA ILE A 79 -6.68 3.77 24.74
C ILE A 79 -6.02 4.49 23.56
N LEU A 80 -6.82 4.82 22.56
CA LEU A 80 -6.42 5.61 21.41
C LEU A 80 -7.00 7.03 21.53
N HIS A 81 -6.15 8.04 21.41
CA HIS A 81 -6.60 9.43 21.36
C HIS A 81 -6.93 9.82 19.92
N ARG A 82 -8.19 10.08 19.60
CA ARG A 82 -8.62 10.52 18.27
C ARG A 82 -9.00 11.99 18.29
N TYR A 83 -8.62 12.69 17.23
CA TYR A 83 -8.92 14.10 17.01
C TYR A 83 -9.74 14.25 15.74
N GLN A 84 -10.79 15.07 15.77
CA GLN A 84 -11.67 15.38 14.63
C GLN A 84 -11.96 16.88 14.58
N ILE A 85 -12.28 17.40 13.40
CA ILE A 85 -12.74 18.79 13.27
C ILE A 85 -14.20 18.89 13.73
N THR A 86 -14.55 19.99 14.39
CA THR A 86 -15.94 20.30 14.77
C THR A 86 -16.63 21.17 13.72
N ASP A 87 -17.95 21.33 13.81
CA ASP A 87 -18.71 22.29 13.00
C ASP A 87 -18.14 23.72 13.09
N HIS A 88 -17.67 24.13 14.27
CA HIS A 88 -17.04 25.44 14.48
C HIS A 88 -15.70 25.55 13.76
N GLY A 89 -14.91 24.46 13.73
CA GLY A 89 -13.72 24.32 12.90
C GLY A 89 -14.02 24.43 11.40
N GLU A 90 -15.05 23.74 10.92
CA GLU A 90 -15.46 23.80 9.51
C GLU A 90 -15.95 25.19 9.11
N GLN A 91 -16.73 25.85 9.97
CA GLN A 91 -17.18 27.22 9.72
C GLN A 91 -16.00 28.19 9.62
N TYR A 92 -15.00 28.07 10.51
CA TYR A 92 -13.77 28.85 10.41
C TYR A 92 -13.05 28.64 9.07
N LEU A 93 -13.06 27.41 8.53
CA LEU A 93 -12.49 27.11 7.23
C LEU A 93 -13.26 27.73 6.05
N LEU A 94 -14.57 27.87 6.16
CA LEU A 94 -15.42 28.48 5.12
C LEU A 94 -15.34 30.01 5.12
N GLU A 95 -15.20 30.61 6.29
CA GLU A 95 -15.19 32.08 6.46
C GLU A 95 -13.85 32.73 6.08
N ASN A 96 -12.80 31.92 5.93
CA ASN A 96 -11.45 32.40 5.67
C ASN A 96 -10.92 31.75 4.39
N ASP A 97 -10.43 32.57 3.46
CA ASP A 97 -9.78 32.08 2.25
C ASP A 97 -8.31 31.70 2.55
N PHE A 98 -8.00 30.42 2.38
CA PHE A 98 -6.67 29.87 2.58
C PHE A 98 -5.96 29.50 1.27
N GLY A 99 -6.60 29.76 0.13
CA GLY A 99 -6.13 29.46 -1.22
C GLY A 99 -6.37 28.00 -1.63
N ASP A 100 -7.13 27.80 -2.72
CA ASP A 100 -7.52 26.49 -3.25
C ASP A 100 -6.34 25.53 -3.48
N ILE A 101 -5.17 26.07 -3.85
CA ILE A 101 -3.94 25.29 -4.04
C ILE A 101 -3.49 24.61 -2.74
N TYR A 102 -3.64 25.29 -1.59
CA TYR A 102 -3.25 24.72 -0.30
C TYR A 102 -4.25 23.66 0.19
N ASP A 103 -5.54 23.85 -0.08
CA ASP A 103 -6.56 22.84 0.21
C ASP A 103 -6.28 21.57 -0.60
N GLN A 104 -6.00 21.72 -1.92
CA GLN A 104 -5.67 20.60 -2.80
C GLN A 104 -4.41 19.85 -2.34
N ILE A 105 -3.32 20.55 -1.97
CA ILE A 105 -2.10 19.88 -1.54
C ILE A 105 -2.30 19.14 -0.20
N ILE A 106 -3.07 19.73 0.72
CA ILE A 106 -3.40 19.05 1.99
C ILE A 106 -4.33 17.85 1.70
N GLN A 107 -5.22 17.94 0.72
CA GLN A 107 -6.04 16.82 0.29
C GLN A 107 -5.19 15.69 -0.32
N ASP A 108 -4.21 16.02 -1.16
CA ASP A 108 -3.32 15.04 -1.80
C ASP A 108 -2.51 14.26 -0.76
N ILE A 109 -1.92 14.93 0.24
CA ILE A 109 -1.21 14.21 1.31
C ILE A 109 -2.14 13.34 2.15
N CYS A 110 -3.37 13.81 2.40
CA CYS A 110 -4.35 13.02 3.14
C CYS A 110 -4.70 11.78 2.33
N TYR A 111 -4.87 11.89 1.01
CA TYR A 111 -5.13 10.75 0.12
C TYR A 111 -3.98 9.74 0.15
N ASP A 112 -2.74 10.19 0.00
CA ASP A 112 -1.54 9.33 -0.02
C ASP A 112 -1.38 8.51 1.26
N PHE A 113 -1.71 9.10 2.43
CA PHE A 113 -1.45 8.49 3.73
C PHE A 113 -2.70 8.06 4.51
N LYS A 114 -3.90 8.20 3.96
CA LYS A 114 -5.18 7.91 4.64
C LYS A 114 -5.23 6.50 5.22
N ASN A 115 -4.69 5.54 4.48
CA ASN A 115 -4.75 4.11 4.81
C ASN A 115 -3.51 3.61 5.56
N TYR A 116 -2.54 4.48 5.86
CA TYR A 116 -1.34 4.09 6.57
C TYR A 116 -1.63 3.96 8.06
N SER A 117 -1.24 2.83 8.64
CA SER A 117 -1.09 2.72 10.08
C SER A 117 0.03 3.64 10.58
N LEU A 118 -0.02 4.01 11.86
CA LEU A 118 1.05 4.78 12.51
C LEU A 118 2.43 4.12 12.31
N ARG A 119 2.48 2.79 12.34
CA ARG A 119 3.72 2.03 12.09
C ARG A 119 4.25 2.31 10.69
N GLN A 120 3.41 2.18 9.66
CA GLN A 120 3.79 2.43 8.28
C GLN A 120 4.23 3.88 8.05
N LEU A 121 3.60 4.86 8.72
CA LEU A 121 4.05 6.27 8.68
C LEU A 121 5.45 6.46 9.26
N VAL A 122 5.74 5.78 10.37
CA VAL A 122 7.07 5.81 10.99
C VAL A 122 8.11 5.12 10.10
N GLU A 123 7.75 3.97 9.54
CA GLU A 123 8.58 3.16 8.64
C GLU A 123 8.96 3.97 7.39
N TYR A 124 7.96 4.58 6.73
CA TYR A 124 8.16 5.48 5.59
C TYR A 124 9.13 6.62 5.92
N VAL A 125 8.96 7.26 7.08
CA VAL A 125 9.84 8.36 7.49
C VAL A 125 11.26 7.86 7.78
N TYR A 126 11.44 6.64 8.28
CA TYR A 126 12.76 6.10 8.61
C TYR A 126 13.54 5.69 7.35
N GLU A 127 12.83 5.20 6.34
CA GLU A 127 13.40 4.83 5.05
C GLU A 127 13.79 6.07 4.22
N ASN A 128 12.93 7.09 4.19
CA ASN A 128 13.10 8.25 3.32
C ASN A 128 13.85 9.42 3.97
N TYR A 129 13.84 9.52 5.30
CA TYR A 129 14.50 10.61 6.06
C TYR A 129 15.34 10.05 7.22
N PRO A 130 16.35 9.20 6.92
CA PRO A 130 17.13 8.50 7.94
C PRO A 130 17.84 9.46 8.92
N GLU A 131 18.12 10.70 8.53
CA GLU A 131 18.70 11.74 9.38
C GLU A 131 17.80 12.11 10.58
N TYR A 132 16.49 11.91 10.49
CA TYR A 132 15.56 12.12 11.60
C TYR A 132 15.46 10.92 12.54
N THR A 133 16.15 9.82 12.25
CA THR A 133 16.14 8.58 13.05
C THR A 133 17.28 8.52 14.07
N VAL A 134 18.20 9.49 14.08
CA VAL A 134 19.43 9.47 14.89
C VAL A 134 19.14 9.34 16.39
N HIS A 135 18.00 9.87 16.85
CA HIS A 135 17.56 9.79 18.24
C HIS A 135 16.36 8.85 18.46
N SER A 136 16.03 8.03 17.45
CA SER A 136 14.91 7.11 17.54
C SER A 136 15.19 5.98 18.53
N GLN A 137 14.21 5.71 19.39
CA GLN A 137 14.25 4.61 20.36
C GLN A 137 13.70 3.29 19.80
N ILE A 138 13.05 3.33 18.64
CA ILE A 138 12.40 2.17 18.01
C ILE A 138 13.08 1.75 16.70
N LYS A 139 14.15 2.42 16.28
CA LYS A 139 14.87 2.19 15.00
C LYS A 139 15.21 0.73 14.71
N GLU A 140 15.61 -0.02 15.73
CA GLU A 140 15.97 -1.45 15.60
C GLU A 140 14.79 -2.35 15.24
N GLN A 141 13.57 -1.95 15.60
CA GLN A 141 12.34 -2.68 15.24
C GLN A 141 11.98 -2.54 13.75
N PHE A 142 12.71 -1.67 13.03
CA PHE A 142 12.54 -1.35 11.61
C PHE A 142 13.79 -1.68 10.76
N LEU A 143 14.80 -2.36 11.35
CA LEU A 143 16.02 -2.78 10.67
C LEU A 143 15.87 -4.22 10.15
N HIS A 144 15.37 -4.39 8.91
CA HIS A 144 15.42 -5.68 8.22
C HIS A 144 16.64 -5.75 7.27
N PRO A 145 17.42 -6.85 7.24
CA PRO A 145 18.53 -7.02 6.30
C PRO A 145 17.98 -7.08 4.87
N LYS A 146 18.45 -6.18 4.00
CA LYS A 146 18.01 -6.13 2.61
C LYS A 146 18.39 -7.43 1.88
N PRO A 147 17.43 -8.12 1.21
CA PRO A 147 17.79 -9.14 0.23
C PRO A 147 18.60 -8.49 -0.91
N LYS A 148 19.52 -9.26 -1.51
CA LYS A 148 20.36 -8.79 -2.62
C LYS A 148 19.49 -8.39 -3.81
N GLN A 149 19.84 -7.28 -4.44
CA GLN A 149 19.19 -6.80 -5.67
C GLN A 149 19.20 -7.90 -6.75
N GLU A 150 18.02 -8.23 -7.26
CA GLU A 150 17.84 -8.62 -8.67
C GLU A 150 16.91 -7.58 -9.32
N ASP A 151 17.26 -7.17 -10.54
CA ASP A 151 16.67 -6.09 -11.36
C ASP A 151 15.13 -6.22 -11.45
N PHE A 152 14.28 -5.26 -11.06
CA PHE A 152 14.06 -3.88 -11.53
C PHE A 152 13.19 -3.08 -10.51
N THR A 153 13.17 -1.75 -10.54
CA THR A 153 12.02 -0.94 -10.03
C THR A 153 11.90 0.42 -10.74
N SER A 154 10.79 0.64 -11.43
CA SER A 154 10.05 1.91 -11.41
C SER A 154 8.58 1.73 -11.81
N ALA A 155 7.69 2.42 -11.11
CA ALA A 155 6.40 2.87 -11.60
C ALA A 155 6.09 4.37 -11.25
N ASP A 156 6.99 5.32 -10.97
CA ASP A 156 8.26 5.26 -10.25
C ASP A 156 7.93 4.98 -8.78
N THR A 157 8.25 3.76 -8.36
CA THR A 157 8.03 3.23 -7.01
C THR A 157 6.56 3.11 -6.55
N LEU A 158 5.65 2.61 -7.41
CA LEU A 158 4.32 2.07 -7.04
C LEU A 158 3.65 2.86 -5.91
N LEU A 159 3.54 4.14 -6.21
CA LEU A 159 3.92 5.24 -5.34
C LEU A 159 3.51 5.01 -3.87
N ASN A 160 4.48 4.49 -3.13
CA ASN A 160 4.63 4.39 -1.69
C ASN A 160 3.86 3.32 -0.89
N ARG A 161 2.77 2.73 -1.40
CA ARG A 161 1.95 1.60 -0.84
C ARG A 161 1.66 1.60 0.70
N LYS A 162 0.43 1.29 1.15
CA LYS A 162 -0.21 -0.06 1.18
C LYS A 162 -1.71 0.08 1.57
N PRO A 163 -2.60 -0.80 1.11
CA PRO A 163 -2.63 -2.14 1.67
C PRO A 163 -2.32 -3.20 0.62
N ILE A 164 -1.53 -4.17 1.07
CA ILE A 164 -1.66 -5.54 0.61
C ILE A 164 -3.13 -5.89 0.83
N VAL A 165 -3.94 -5.84 -0.24
CA VAL A 165 -5.08 -6.74 -0.32
C VAL A 165 -4.42 -8.08 -0.15
N THR A 166 -4.55 -8.69 1.02
CA THR A 166 -4.12 -10.08 1.15
C THR A 166 -4.99 -10.78 0.13
N PRO A 167 -4.44 -11.35 -0.99
CA PRO A 167 -5.26 -12.15 -1.87
C PRO A 167 -6.11 -13.08 -1.02
N SER A 168 -7.36 -13.32 -1.41
CA SER A 168 -8.28 -14.13 -0.60
C SER A 168 -7.64 -15.46 -0.18
N PHE A 169 -6.81 -15.98 -1.09
CA PHE A 169 -5.92 -17.11 -0.94
C PHE A 169 -4.97 -17.06 0.27
N VAL A 170 -4.44 -15.91 0.68
CA VAL A 170 -3.45 -15.82 1.79
C VAL A 170 -4.08 -16.12 3.14
N LYS A 171 -5.32 -15.67 3.35
CA LYS A 171 -6.06 -16.02 4.58
C LYS A 171 -6.37 -17.51 4.62
N TRP A 172 -6.75 -18.09 3.48
CA TRP A 172 -6.94 -19.52 3.34
C TRP A 172 -5.61 -20.28 3.58
N LEU A 173 -4.49 -19.82 3.03
CA LEU A 173 -3.19 -20.45 3.15
C LEU A 173 -2.68 -20.46 4.61
N ASP A 174 -2.81 -19.34 5.32
CA ASP A 174 -2.43 -19.27 6.74
C ASP A 174 -3.30 -20.21 7.61
N GLU A 175 -4.57 -20.37 7.26
CA GLU A 175 -5.49 -21.31 7.93
C GLU A 175 -5.16 -22.77 7.59
N GLU A 176 -4.88 -23.08 6.32
CA GLU A 176 -4.60 -24.44 5.84
C GLU A 176 -3.22 -24.94 6.27
N ILE A 177 -2.18 -24.08 6.25
CA ILE A 177 -0.86 -24.40 6.80
C ILE A 177 -0.96 -24.67 8.29
N LYS A 178 -1.75 -23.87 9.02
CA LYS A 178 -1.96 -24.04 10.46
C LYS A 178 -2.72 -25.33 10.77
N ASP A 179 -3.77 -25.64 10.01
CA ASP A 179 -4.54 -26.86 10.18
C ASP A 179 -3.71 -28.10 9.82
N THR A 180 -2.93 -28.03 8.73
CA THR A 180 -2.03 -29.10 8.31
C THR A 180 -0.91 -29.35 9.32
N THR A 181 -0.27 -28.29 9.82
CA THR A 181 0.74 -28.39 10.89
C THR A 181 0.13 -28.98 12.17
N TYR A 182 -1.08 -28.58 12.52
CA TYR A 182 -1.82 -29.13 13.66
C TYR A 182 -2.16 -30.62 13.47
N ARG A 183 -2.63 -31.03 12.28
CA ARG A 183 -2.87 -32.44 11.93
C ARG A 183 -1.58 -33.28 12.04
N MET A 184 -0.44 -32.71 11.65
CA MET A 184 0.88 -33.36 11.76
C MET A 184 1.36 -33.49 13.23
N GLU A 185 1.08 -32.51 14.09
CA GLU A 185 1.51 -32.50 15.50
C GLU A 185 0.63 -33.36 16.43
N VAL A 186 -0.65 -33.50 16.13
CA VAL A 186 -1.64 -34.17 17.02
C VAL A 186 -1.83 -35.65 16.70
N SER A 187 -1.36 -36.13 15.54
CA SER A 187 -1.56 -37.53 15.15
C SER A 187 -0.62 -38.51 15.88
N THR A 188 -1.19 -39.31 16.78
CA THR A 188 -0.50 -40.39 17.53
C THR A 188 -0.32 -41.69 16.74
N VAL A 189 -0.47 -41.66 15.41
CA VAL A 189 -0.41 -42.87 14.56
C VAL A 189 1.04 -43.11 14.09
N PRO A 190 1.59 -44.33 14.26
CA PRO A 190 2.93 -44.67 13.82
C PRO A 190 3.14 -44.43 12.32
N THR A 191 4.31 -43.91 11.98
CA THR A 191 4.73 -43.35 10.68
C THR A 191 4.55 -44.26 9.45
N GLU A 192 4.32 -45.57 9.64
CA GLU A 192 4.22 -46.56 8.54
C GLU A 192 2.79 -46.82 8.03
N GLN A 193 1.75 -46.19 8.60
CA GLN A 193 0.35 -46.25 8.11
C GLN A 193 -0.24 -44.87 7.78
N ARG A 194 0.61 -43.87 7.48
CA ARG A 194 0.13 -42.57 7.03
C ARG A 194 -0.36 -42.68 5.58
N ALA A 195 -1.67 -42.81 5.40
CA ALA A 195 -2.34 -42.50 4.15
C ALA A 195 -2.60 -40.98 4.00
N ASP A 196 -2.29 -40.18 5.03
CA ASP A 196 -2.31 -38.72 5.01
C ASP A 196 -0.92 -38.18 4.60
N GLU A 197 -0.43 -38.60 3.45
CA GLU A 197 0.57 -37.80 2.74
C GLU A 197 -0.16 -36.55 2.27
N MET A 198 0.23 -35.39 2.79
CA MET A 198 -0.22 -34.08 2.33
C MET A 198 -0.05 -34.05 0.81
N ASN A 199 -1.15 -34.16 0.07
CA ASN A 199 -1.10 -34.21 -1.39
C ASN A 199 -0.84 -32.79 -1.89
N VAL A 200 0.44 -32.43 -1.95
CA VAL A 200 0.93 -31.12 -2.41
C VAL A 200 0.24 -30.70 -3.71
N ASP A 201 0.00 -31.65 -4.61
CA ASP A 201 -0.70 -31.40 -5.88
C ASP A 201 -2.15 -30.94 -5.66
N GLU A 202 -2.87 -31.52 -4.70
CA GLU A 202 -4.26 -31.15 -4.37
C GLU A 202 -4.34 -29.77 -3.72
N ILE A 203 -3.38 -29.46 -2.83
CA ILE A 203 -3.27 -28.12 -2.23
C ILE A 203 -3.02 -27.09 -3.33
N VAL A 204 -2.03 -27.30 -4.20
CA VAL A 204 -1.68 -26.37 -5.29
C VAL A 204 -2.84 -26.18 -6.25
N ILE A 205 -3.61 -27.25 -6.55
CA ILE A 205 -4.81 -27.16 -7.36
C ILE A 205 -5.86 -26.24 -6.72
N ASP A 206 -6.13 -26.39 -5.43
CA ASP A 206 -7.07 -25.51 -4.71
C ASP A 206 -6.57 -24.06 -4.68
N MET A 207 -5.24 -23.84 -4.59
CA MET A 207 -4.67 -22.50 -4.71
C MET A 207 -4.95 -21.86 -6.07
N LEU A 208 -4.80 -22.63 -7.14
CA LEU A 208 -5.03 -22.15 -8.51
C LEU A 208 -6.50 -21.80 -8.73
N ASP A 209 -7.43 -22.59 -8.19
CA ASP A 209 -8.87 -22.32 -8.28
C ASP A 209 -9.24 -21.00 -7.56
N ILE A 210 -8.67 -20.75 -6.37
CA ILE A 210 -8.91 -19.49 -5.64
C ILE A 210 -8.22 -18.31 -6.35
N ALA A 211 -6.98 -18.49 -6.80
CA ALA A 211 -6.22 -17.45 -7.47
C ALA A 211 -6.87 -17.03 -8.81
N TYR A 212 -7.53 -17.96 -9.51
CA TYR A 212 -8.21 -17.68 -10.77
C TYR A 212 -9.22 -16.53 -10.64
N GLU A 213 -10.08 -16.55 -9.61
CA GLU A 213 -11.11 -15.53 -9.39
C GLU A 213 -10.49 -14.14 -9.14
N ASP A 214 -9.43 -14.09 -8.32
CA ASP A 214 -8.71 -12.85 -8.00
C ASP A 214 -7.97 -12.30 -9.25
N ILE A 215 -7.30 -13.16 -10.01
CA ILE A 215 -6.57 -12.81 -11.25
C ILE A 215 -7.57 -12.36 -12.34
N ALA A 216 -8.69 -13.05 -12.50
CA ALA A 216 -9.72 -12.75 -13.50
C ALA A 216 -10.35 -11.38 -13.25
N THR A 217 -10.69 -11.09 -11.99
CA THR A 217 -11.24 -9.79 -11.60
C THR A 217 -10.29 -8.65 -11.96
N LYS A 218 -9.01 -8.77 -11.60
CA LYS A 218 -8.00 -7.75 -11.91
C LYS A 218 -7.72 -7.60 -13.40
N ALA A 219 -7.65 -8.70 -14.14
CA ALA A 219 -7.48 -8.67 -15.59
C ALA A 219 -8.65 -7.95 -16.29
N GLN A 220 -9.88 -8.14 -15.80
CA GLN A 220 -11.06 -7.44 -16.31
C GLN A 220 -11.01 -5.93 -16.03
N GLU A 221 -10.54 -5.52 -14.85
CA GLU A 221 -10.34 -4.10 -14.49
C GLU A 221 -9.32 -3.44 -15.43
N ILE A 222 -8.17 -4.10 -15.63
CA ILE A 222 -7.11 -3.66 -16.56
C ILE A 222 -7.66 -3.51 -17.99
N SER A 223 -8.40 -4.50 -18.47
CA SER A 223 -9.02 -4.49 -19.80
C SER A 223 -10.03 -3.35 -19.97
N THR A 224 -10.87 -3.13 -18.96
CA THR A 224 -11.84 -2.05 -18.96
C THR A 224 -11.17 -0.68 -19.05
N GLN A 225 -10.08 -0.50 -18.31
CA GLN A 225 -9.34 0.77 -18.29
C GLN A 225 -8.67 1.05 -19.63
N ILE A 226 -8.05 0.03 -20.24
CA ILE A 226 -7.44 0.15 -21.58
C ILE A 226 -8.49 0.52 -22.65
N MET A 227 -9.71 0.00 -22.53
CA MET A 227 -10.80 0.27 -23.49
C MET A 227 -11.48 1.63 -23.31
N LEU A 228 -11.58 2.13 -22.08
CA LEU A 228 -12.25 3.41 -21.77
C LEU A 228 -11.36 4.62 -22.05
N ASP A 229 -10.06 4.47 -21.86
CA ASP A 229 -9.11 5.54 -22.07
C ASP A 229 -8.77 5.63 -23.58
N ASN A 230 -9.27 6.67 -24.24
CA ASN A 230 -8.83 7.02 -25.60
C ASN A 230 -7.42 7.62 -25.53
N TYR A 231 -6.41 6.77 -25.38
CA TYR A 231 -5.00 7.16 -25.41
C TYR A 231 -4.65 7.78 -26.77
N SER A 232 -4.58 9.12 -26.83
CA SER A 232 -4.18 9.90 -28.01
C SER A 232 -2.66 9.81 -28.27
N GLU A 233 -2.12 8.61 -28.14
CA GLU A 233 -0.68 8.36 -28.02
C GLU A 233 -0.05 7.77 -29.29
N SER A 234 1.28 7.60 -29.27
CA SER A 234 2.00 6.96 -30.36
C SER A 234 1.47 5.56 -30.62
N GLY A 235 1.44 5.13 -31.89
CA GLY A 235 0.95 3.79 -32.27
C GLY A 235 1.66 2.65 -31.52
N ASP A 236 2.89 2.86 -31.08
CA ASP A 236 3.71 1.85 -30.39
C ASP A 236 3.23 1.57 -28.96
N ILE A 237 2.73 2.58 -28.22
CA ILE A 237 2.18 2.39 -26.86
C ILE A 237 0.86 1.63 -26.93
N ASN A 238 -0.04 2.03 -27.83
CA ASN A 238 -1.32 1.35 -28.04
C ASN A 238 -1.12 -0.12 -28.44
N ASN A 239 -0.21 -0.40 -29.37
CA ASN A 239 0.13 -1.78 -29.75
C ASN A 239 0.64 -2.61 -28.55
N LYS A 240 1.44 -2.01 -27.67
CA LYS A 240 1.95 -2.69 -26.48
C LYS A 240 0.86 -2.98 -25.46
N MET A 241 -0.10 -2.07 -25.25
CA MET A 241 -1.25 -2.31 -24.37
C MET A 241 -2.15 -3.44 -24.88
N TYR A 242 -2.45 -3.48 -26.18
CA TYR A 242 -3.22 -4.61 -26.75
C TYR A 242 -2.47 -5.94 -26.64
N PHE A 243 -1.15 -5.94 -26.80
CA PHE A 243 -0.33 -7.13 -26.59
C PHE A 243 -0.37 -7.61 -25.12
N ILE A 244 -0.40 -6.68 -24.17
CA ILE A 244 -0.55 -7.00 -22.74
C ILE A 244 -1.90 -7.67 -22.46
N LEU A 245 -2.98 -7.25 -23.12
CA LEU A 245 -4.28 -7.91 -22.96
C LEU A 245 -4.26 -9.38 -23.42
N ASP A 246 -3.61 -9.66 -24.55
CA ASP A 246 -3.49 -11.01 -25.11
C ASP A 246 -2.73 -11.96 -24.17
N ILE A 247 -1.59 -11.52 -23.62
CA ILE A 247 -0.80 -12.33 -22.67
C ILE A 247 -1.51 -12.51 -21.32
N LEU A 248 -2.34 -11.57 -20.89
CA LEU A 248 -3.16 -11.73 -19.68
C LEU A 248 -4.25 -12.78 -19.88
N GLU A 249 -4.86 -12.84 -21.06
CA GLU A 249 -5.84 -13.89 -21.41
C GLU A 249 -5.19 -15.28 -21.44
N ASN A 250 -3.96 -15.38 -21.98
CA ASN A 250 -3.18 -16.61 -21.95
C ASN A 250 -2.84 -17.05 -20.52
N LEU A 251 -2.40 -16.12 -19.66
CA LEU A 251 -2.13 -16.39 -18.24
C LEU A 251 -3.38 -16.93 -17.52
N LEU A 252 -4.54 -16.29 -17.73
CA LEU A 252 -5.81 -16.76 -17.17
C LEU A 252 -6.17 -18.17 -17.63
N THR A 253 -5.94 -18.47 -18.90
CA THR A 253 -6.16 -19.80 -19.46
C THR A 253 -5.26 -20.83 -18.78
N SER A 254 -3.96 -20.53 -18.60
CA SER A 254 -3.05 -21.43 -17.89
C SER A 254 -3.45 -21.67 -16.43
N VAL A 255 -3.90 -20.64 -15.72
CA VAL A 255 -4.42 -20.79 -14.35
C VAL A 255 -5.67 -21.68 -14.34
N GLN A 256 -6.61 -21.44 -15.25
CA GLN A 256 -7.85 -22.20 -15.37
C GLN A 256 -7.62 -23.68 -15.72
N GLU A 257 -6.65 -23.95 -16.59
CA GLU A 257 -6.26 -25.30 -16.99
C GLU A 257 -5.36 -26.01 -15.96
N LYS A 258 -4.99 -25.30 -14.88
CA LYS A 258 -4.09 -25.78 -13.82
C LYS A 258 -2.71 -26.16 -14.37
N ASP A 259 -2.30 -25.51 -15.46
CA ASP A 259 -0.98 -25.69 -16.05
C ASP A 259 0.04 -24.79 -15.35
N ILE A 260 0.63 -25.31 -14.27
CA ILE A 260 1.63 -24.58 -13.48
C ILE A 260 2.78 -24.07 -14.36
N ILE A 261 3.29 -24.89 -15.28
CA ILE A 261 4.41 -24.48 -16.15
C ILE A 261 3.97 -23.33 -17.07
N GLY A 262 2.77 -23.42 -17.62
CA GLY A 262 2.12 -22.33 -18.35
C GLY A 262 1.99 -21.06 -17.52
N VAL A 263 1.54 -21.16 -16.27
CA VAL A 263 1.39 -20.01 -15.35
C VAL A 263 2.72 -19.29 -15.13
N TYR A 264 3.80 -20.01 -14.81
CA TYR A 264 5.12 -19.37 -14.63
C TYR A 264 5.64 -18.75 -15.93
N THR A 265 5.39 -19.39 -17.08
CA THR A 265 5.82 -18.90 -18.39
C THR A 265 5.09 -17.63 -18.78
N GLU A 266 3.75 -17.62 -18.71
CA GLU A 266 2.94 -16.47 -19.09
C GLU A 266 3.06 -15.33 -18.07
N PHE A 267 3.31 -15.63 -16.80
CA PHE A 267 3.63 -14.61 -15.80
C PHE A 267 4.95 -13.89 -16.14
N ALA A 268 6.00 -14.63 -16.50
CA ALA A 268 7.27 -14.05 -16.92
C ALA A 268 7.10 -13.16 -18.18
N ASN A 269 6.34 -13.65 -19.18
CA ASN A 269 6.01 -12.87 -20.39
C ASN A 269 5.26 -11.58 -20.06
N THR A 270 4.28 -11.66 -19.17
CA THR A 270 3.47 -10.54 -18.68
C THR A 270 4.34 -9.49 -17.99
N LYS A 271 5.18 -9.93 -17.04
CA LYS A 271 6.13 -9.07 -16.32
C LYS A 271 7.06 -8.31 -17.27
N THR A 272 7.67 -9.00 -18.24
CA THR A 272 8.58 -8.37 -19.21
C THR A 272 7.87 -7.32 -20.07
N ASN A 273 6.65 -7.59 -20.54
CA ASN A 273 5.97 -6.64 -21.43
C ASN A 273 5.43 -5.41 -20.72
N ILE A 274 5.03 -5.54 -19.45
CA ILE A 274 4.69 -4.39 -18.60
C ILE A 274 5.91 -3.50 -18.35
N GLN A 275 7.10 -4.08 -18.15
CA GLN A 275 8.34 -3.31 -18.05
C GLN A 275 8.65 -2.53 -19.34
N MET A 276 8.52 -3.18 -20.50
CA MET A 276 8.71 -2.50 -21.79
C MET A 276 7.70 -1.37 -22.03
N LEU A 277 6.47 -1.51 -21.54
CA LEU A 277 5.46 -0.44 -21.61
C LEU A 277 5.89 0.78 -20.80
N ASP A 278 6.38 0.59 -19.56
CA ASP A 278 6.90 1.66 -18.70
C ASP A 278 8.05 2.42 -19.39
N GLU A 279 8.97 1.70 -20.02
CA GLU A 279 10.08 2.28 -20.80
C GLU A 279 9.60 3.12 -22.01
N LEU A 280 8.59 2.63 -22.74
CA LEU A 280 8.02 3.35 -23.89
C LEU A 280 7.33 4.65 -23.44
N ILE A 281 6.57 4.59 -22.34
CA ILE A 281 5.92 5.75 -21.73
C ILE A 281 6.96 6.79 -21.32
N ALA A 282 8.03 6.35 -20.65
CA ALA A 282 9.14 7.23 -20.25
C ALA A 282 9.83 7.89 -21.46
N LEU A 283 10.05 7.13 -22.54
CA LEU A 283 10.71 7.59 -23.76
C LEU A 283 9.89 8.64 -24.53
N HIS A 284 8.58 8.42 -24.66
CA HIS A 284 7.72 9.33 -25.40
C HIS A 284 7.38 10.61 -24.62
N LYS A 285 7.80 10.72 -23.35
CA LYS A 285 7.44 11.81 -22.42
C LYS A 285 5.93 12.08 -22.43
N THR A 286 5.14 11.05 -22.66
CA THR A 286 3.69 11.16 -22.61
C THR A 286 3.28 11.36 -21.16
N SER A 287 2.14 12.02 -20.96
CA SER A 287 1.52 12.13 -19.64
C SER A 287 0.92 10.81 -19.17
N LEU A 288 1.21 9.68 -19.84
CA LEU A 288 0.78 8.34 -19.43
C LEU A 288 1.51 7.84 -18.18
N LYS A 289 1.59 8.66 -17.15
CA LYS A 289 1.86 8.20 -15.79
C LYS A 289 0.52 7.80 -15.17
N SER A 290 -0.21 6.90 -15.83
CA SER A 290 -1.62 6.63 -15.55
C SER A 290 -1.81 5.55 -14.49
N GLU A 291 -2.97 5.59 -13.86
CA GLU A 291 -3.45 4.58 -12.91
C GLU A 291 -3.40 3.15 -13.46
N LEU A 292 -3.49 2.98 -14.79
CA LEU A 292 -3.31 1.70 -15.48
C LEU A 292 -1.92 1.09 -15.25
N VAL A 293 -0.86 1.88 -15.36
CA VAL A 293 0.51 1.38 -15.13
C VAL A 293 0.65 0.88 -13.69
N ARG A 294 0.07 1.61 -12.73
CA ARG A 294 0.01 1.17 -11.32
C ARG A 294 -0.73 -0.16 -11.18
N PHE A 295 -1.91 -0.31 -11.76
CA PHE A 295 -2.67 -1.56 -11.69
C PHE A 295 -1.93 -2.74 -12.32
N LEU A 296 -1.26 -2.53 -13.46
CA LEU A 296 -0.45 -3.55 -14.10
C LEU A 296 0.70 -4.03 -13.21
N PHE A 297 1.38 -3.13 -12.50
CA PHE A 297 2.43 -3.51 -11.56
C PHE A 297 1.89 -4.09 -10.24
N GLU A 298 0.72 -3.65 -9.76
CA GLU A 298 0.03 -4.29 -8.63
C GLU A 298 -0.36 -5.74 -8.94
N PHE A 299 -0.84 -5.98 -10.16
CA PHE A 299 -1.13 -7.31 -10.66
C PHE A 299 0.12 -8.20 -10.68
N ILE A 300 1.28 -7.67 -11.10
CA ILE A 300 2.55 -8.42 -11.05
C ILE A 300 2.90 -8.84 -9.61
N GLU A 301 2.81 -7.91 -8.65
CA GLU A 301 3.19 -8.21 -7.27
C GLU A 301 2.30 -9.29 -6.63
N ASP A 302 1.00 -9.24 -6.88
CA ASP A 302 0.07 -10.21 -6.31
C ASP A 302 0.30 -11.62 -6.86
N ILE A 303 0.59 -11.74 -8.16
CA ILE A 303 0.93 -13.04 -8.76
C ILE A 303 2.33 -13.50 -8.31
N SER A 304 3.30 -12.60 -8.16
CA SER A 304 4.60 -12.96 -7.56
C SER A 304 4.43 -13.57 -6.17
N PHE A 305 3.60 -12.95 -5.32
CA PHE A 305 3.32 -13.49 -3.99
C PHE A 305 2.65 -14.88 -4.05
N PHE A 306 1.73 -15.07 -4.99
CA PHE A 306 1.08 -16.36 -5.22
C PHE A 306 2.08 -17.45 -5.62
N LEU A 307 2.97 -17.18 -6.58
CA LEU A 307 3.99 -18.14 -7.02
C LEU A 307 5.00 -18.46 -5.90
N ASP A 308 5.42 -17.45 -5.13
CA ASP A 308 6.26 -17.65 -3.94
C ASP A 308 5.58 -18.56 -2.90
N SER A 309 4.25 -18.51 -2.82
CA SER A 309 3.46 -19.37 -1.93
C SER A 309 3.41 -20.81 -2.46
N ILE A 310 3.29 -21.01 -3.77
CA ILE A 310 3.38 -22.32 -4.41
C ILE A 310 4.76 -22.93 -4.15
N ASP A 311 5.84 -22.16 -4.38
CA ASP A 311 7.22 -22.62 -4.16
C ASP A 311 7.45 -23.08 -2.72
N ARG A 312 6.88 -22.35 -1.74
CA ARG A 312 6.95 -22.73 -0.33
C ARG A 312 6.24 -24.06 -0.09
N ILE A 313 5.04 -24.27 -0.63
CA ILE A 313 4.29 -25.51 -0.44
C ILE A 313 5.00 -26.69 -1.11
N ILE A 314 5.52 -26.51 -2.33
CA ILE A 314 6.30 -27.55 -3.03
C ILE A 314 7.57 -27.92 -2.24
N SER A 315 8.12 -27.00 -1.46
CA SER A 315 9.33 -27.21 -0.66
C SER A 315 9.12 -27.89 0.70
N LEU A 316 7.87 -28.04 1.16
CA LEU A 316 7.50 -28.68 2.44
C LEU A 316 7.54 -30.21 2.35
#